data_AF-B5VV84-F1
#
_entry.id   AF-B5VV84-F1
#
_cell.length_a   1.000
_cell.length_b   1.000
_cell.length_c   1.000
_cell.angle_alpha   90.00
_cell.angle_beta   90.00
_cell.angle_gamma   90.00
#
_symmetry.space_group_name_H-M   'P 1'
#
loop_
_entity.id
_entity.type
_entity.pdbx_description
1 polymer ?
#
loop_
_entity_poly.entity_id
_entity_poly.type
_entity_poly.pdbx_seq_one_letter_code
_entity_poly.pdbx_strand_id
1 'polypeptide(L)'
;MVASLPPGSLFFPVLSSLLYNWLQKSTMTDHDIPKLDRKGLREFGLTTGAICAGLFGLLLPLIFRHWPPPAWPWVVATILWVWSFLSPSTLNPIYYTWMRIGLVLAGINTRIILGAVFYVMIAPMGAIKRLFGSDAMRRDLDPNVSTYRVPSQVRSRVSMERPF
;
A
#
# COMPACT_ATOMS: atom_id res chain seq x y z
N MET A 1 -19.95 27.09 -42.89
CA MET A 1 -20.81 27.34 -41.72
C MET A 1 -19.96 27.07 -40.47
N VAL A 2 -19.10 28.04 -40.10
CA VAL A 2 -18.21 27.93 -38.95
C VAL A 2 -18.99 28.46 -37.76
N ALA A 3 -19.45 27.56 -36.89
CA ALA A 3 -20.09 27.94 -35.63
C ALA A 3 -19.08 28.77 -34.82
N SER A 4 -19.40 30.05 -34.61
CA SER A 4 -18.63 30.94 -33.75
C SER A 4 -18.68 30.40 -32.33
N LEU A 5 -17.64 29.66 -31.95
CA LEU A 5 -17.52 29.09 -30.61
C LEU A 5 -17.36 30.21 -29.58
N PRO A 6 -18.05 30.12 -28.42
CA PRO A 6 -17.97 31.14 -27.38
C PRO A 6 -16.53 31.24 -26.83
N PRO A 7 -16.11 32.40 -26.29
CA PRO A 7 -14.73 32.69 -25.87
C PRO A 7 -14.17 31.83 -24.72
N GLY A 8 -14.89 30.79 -24.29
CA GLY A 8 -14.44 29.76 -23.34
C GLY A 8 -14.16 28.39 -23.96
N SER A 9 -14.27 28.21 -25.27
CA SER A 9 -14.14 26.89 -25.93
C SER A 9 -12.73 26.30 -25.93
N LEU A 10 -11.69 27.10 -25.64
CA LEU A 10 -10.31 26.63 -25.50
C LEU A 10 -10.05 25.91 -24.17
N PHE A 11 -10.90 26.11 -23.16
CA PHE A 11 -10.76 25.46 -21.85
C PHE A 11 -11.15 23.97 -21.92
N PHE A 12 -12.16 23.62 -22.71
CA PHE A 12 -12.68 22.26 -22.82
C PHE A 12 -11.67 21.23 -23.38
N PRO A 13 -10.92 21.48 -24.47
CA PRO A 13 -9.92 20.53 -24.99
C PRO A 13 -8.67 20.41 -24.09
N VAL A 14 -8.25 21.50 -23.44
CA VAL A 14 -7.14 21.47 -22.48
C VAL A 14 -7.55 20.69 -21.23
N LEU A 15 -8.72 20.97 -20.67
CA LEU A 15 -9.24 20.23 -19.53
C LEU A 15 -9.46 18.75 -19.89
N SER A 16 -9.98 18.45 -21.09
CA SER A 16 -10.19 17.08 -21.56
C SER A 16 -8.87 16.30 -21.72
N SER A 17 -7.83 16.92 -22.29
CA SER A 17 -6.51 16.27 -22.42
C SER A 17 -5.81 16.11 -21.07
N LEU A 18 -5.91 17.09 -20.17
CA LEU A 18 -5.39 16.99 -18.80
C LEU A 18 -6.15 15.92 -18.00
N LEU A 19 -7.48 15.89 -18.11
CA LEU A 19 -8.32 14.89 -17.47
C LEU A 19 -8.03 13.50 -18.05
N TYR A 20 -7.86 13.36 -19.36
CA TYR A 20 -7.52 12.11 -20.02
C TYR A 20 -6.14 11.60 -19.56
N ASN A 21 -5.12 12.46 -19.57
CA ASN A 21 -3.78 12.11 -19.07
C ASN A 21 -3.80 11.78 -17.57
N TRP A 22 -4.59 12.51 -16.78
CA TRP A 22 -4.75 12.28 -15.35
C TRP A 22 -5.52 10.99 -15.04
N LEU A 23 -6.59 10.70 -15.78
CA LEU A 23 -7.36 9.45 -15.71
C LEU A 23 -6.49 8.27 -16.11
N GLN A 24 -5.78 8.37 -17.23
CA GLN A 24 -4.91 7.30 -17.71
C GLN A 24 -3.78 7.01 -16.72
N LYS A 25 -3.16 8.06 -16.15
CA LYS A 25 -2.12 7.93 -15.13
C LYS A 25 -2.64 7.33 -13.81
N SER A 26 -3.88 7.60 -13.43
CA SER A 26 -4.47 7.09 -12.18
C SER A 26 -5.02 5.66 -12.31
N THR A 27 -5.43 5.24 -13.51
CA THR A 27 -5.87 3.86 -13.77
C THR A 27 -4.72 2.87 -13.99
N MET A 28 -3.50 3.35 -14.21
CA MET A 28 -2.29 2.50 -14.18
C MET A 28 -1.99 2.10 -12.74
N THR A 29 -2.69 1.09 -12.24
CA THR A 29 -2.30 0.40 -11.01
C THR A 29 -0.95 -0.28 -11.25
N ASP A 30 0.11 0.33 -10.74
CA ASP A 30 1.53 -0.04 -10.92
C ASP A 30 1.90 -1.37 -10.23
N HIS A 31 1.25 -2.46 -10.64
CA HIS A 31 1.55 -3.83 -10.15
C HIS A 31 2.53 -4.56 -11.06
N ASP A 32 2.96 -3.92 -12.15
CA ASP A 32 3.96 -4.47 -13.05
C ASP A 32 5.35 -4.06 -12.58
N ILE A 33 6.23 -5.05 -12.43
CA ILE A 33 7.63 -4.81 -12.07
C ILE A 33 8.25 -3.93 -13.17
N PRO A 34 8.64 -2.67 -12.87
CA PRO A 34 9.14 -1.77 -13.90
C PRO A 34 10.42 -2.37 -14.48
N LYS A 35 10.44 -2.51 -15.81
CA LYS A 35 11.62 -2.98 -16.55
C LYS A 35 12.70 -1.93 -16.39
N LEU A 36 13.69 -2.18 -15.54
CA LEU A 36 14.78 -1.25 -15.32
C LEU A 36 15.68 -1.17 -16.56
N ASP A 37 16.06 0.04 -16.93
CA ASP A 37 17.12 0.30 -17.90
C ASP A 37 18.51 -0.02 -17.29
N ARG A 38 19.55 -0.17 -18.11
CA ARG A 38 20.91 -0.54 -17.69
C ARG A 38 21.45 0.35 -16.57
N LYS A 39 21.05 1.63 -16.53
CA LYS A 39 21.39 2.57 -15.44
C LYS A 39 20.66 2.22 -14.13
N GLY A 40 19.37 1.88 -14.21
CA GLY A 40 18.57 1.46 -13.06
C GLY A 40 19.07 0.16 -12.42
N LEU A 41 19.53 -0.81 -13.23
CA LEU A 41 20.15 -2.03 -12.69
C LEU A 41 21.45 -1.78 -11.92
N ARG A 42 22.23 -0.77 -12.34
CA ARG A 42 23.45 -0.35 -11.63
C ARG A 42 23.13 0.31 -10.29
N GLU A 43 22.15 1.22 -10.28
CA GLU A 43 21.69 1.87 -9.05
C GLU A 43 21.11 0.85 -8.05
N PHE A 44 20.37 -0.15 -8.54
CA PHE A 44 19.88 -1.26 -7.71
C PHE A 44 21.03 -2.08 -7.08
N GLY A 45 22.05 -2.44 -7.86
CA GLY A 45 23.21 -3.18 -7.35
C GLY A 45 24.04 -2.39 -6.34
N LEU A 46 24.24 -1.09 -6.60
CA LEU A 46 24.92 -0.16 -5.70
C LEU A 46 24.18 0.00 -4.37
N THR A 47 22.87 0.29 -4.42
CA THR A 47 22.05 0.48 -3.22
C THR A 47 21.93 -0.80 -2.41
N THR A 48 21.66 -1.94 -3.05
CA THR A 48 21.57 -3.25 -2.37
C THR A 48 22.90 -3.64 -1.75
N GLY A 49 24.02 -3.47 -2.48
CA GLY A 49 25.34 -3.75 -1.95
C GLY A 49 25.74 -2.83 -0.79
N ALA A 50 25.38 -1.54 -0.85
CA ALA A 50 25.59 -0.59 0.24
C ALA A 50 24.77 -0.95 1.49
N ILE A 51 23.51 -1.35 1.31
CA ILE A 51 22.65 -1.85 2.39
C ILE A 51 23.24 -3.12 3.00
N CYS A 52 23.70 -4.07 2.19
CA CYS A 52 24.33 -5.30 2.67
C CYS A 52 25.64 -5.01 3.43
N ALA A 53 26.51 -4.15 2.89
CA ALA A 53 27.76 -3.76 3.55
C ALA A 53 27.49 -3.00 4.86
N GLY A 54 26.52 -2.09 4.89
CA GLY A 54 26.13 -1.35 6.08
C GLY A 54 25.51 -2.24 7.16
N LEU A 55 24.52 -3.07 6.82
CA LEU A 55 23.84 -3.94 7.79
C LEU A 55 24.75 -5.07 8.28
N PHE A 56 25.36 -5.83 7.37
CA PHE A 56 26.11 -7.03 7.72
C PHE A 56 27.58 -6.75 8.03
N GLY A 57 28.19 -5.74 7.42
CA GLY A 57 29.58 -5.37 7.63
C GLY A 57 29.81 -4.40 8.79
N LEU A 58 28.83 -3.53 9.10
CA LEU A 58 28.97 -2.50 10.14
C LEU A 58 27.95 -2.68 11.28
N LEU A 59 26.65 -2.76 10.98
CA LEU A 59 25.60 -2.73 12.00
C LEU A 59 25.57 -4.01 12.87
N LEU A 60 25.66 -5.18 12.24
CA LEU A 60 25.70 -6.50 12.90
C LEU A 60 26.89 -6.66 13.86
N PRO A 61 28.15 -6.41 13.46
CA PRO A 61 29.28 -6.51 14.40
C PRO A 61 29.22 -5.46 15.52
N LEU A 62 28.62 -4.28 15.27
CA LEU A 62 28.43 -3.25 16.29
C LEU A 62 27.36 -3.63 17.33
N ILE A 63 26.26 -4.26 16.90
CA ILE A 63 25.16 -4.70 17.78
C ILE A 63 25.53 -5.98 18.55
N PHE A 64 26.14 -6.96 17.90
CA PHE A 64 26.41 -8.26 18.51
C PHE A 64 27.75 -8.34 19.26
N ARG A 65 28.56 -7.27 19.23
CA ARG A 65 29.84 -7.11 19.94
C ARG A 65 30.75 -8.34 19.81
N HIS A 66 30.63 -9.09 18.72
CA HIS A 66 31.43 -10.27 18.42
C HIS A 66 32.75 -9.81 17.82
N TRP A 67 33.81 -9.91 18.61
CA TRP A 67 35.18 -9.81 18.15
C TRP A 67 35.73 -11.22 17.99
N PRO A 68 36.26 -11.60 16.82
CA PRO A 68 36.56 -10.79 15.64
C PRO A 68 35.38 -10.58 14.67
N PRO A 69 35.33 -9.45 13.94
CA PRO A 69 34.34 -9.22 12.90
C PRO A 69 34.53 -10.29 11.80
N PRO A 70 33.47 -11.03 11.44
CA PRO A 70 33.57 -12.00 10.36
C PRO A 70 33.94 -11.27 9.06
N ALA A 71 34.97 -11.72 8.34
CA ALA A 71 35.42 -11.10 7.09
C ALA A 71 34.54 -11.44 5.89
N TRP A 72 33.69 -12.47 6.01
CA TRP A 72 32.83 -12.95 4.93
C TRP A 72 31.79 -11.94 4.40
N PRO A 73 31.19 -11.01 5.20
CA PRO A 73 30.25 -10.03 4.68
C PRO A 73 30.92 -9.01 3.76
N TRP A 74 32.18 -8.68 4.03
CA TRP A 74 32.99 -7.84 3.15
C TRP A 74 33.26 -8.54 1.84
N VAL A 75 33.67 -9.81 1.86
CA VAL A 75 33.88 -10.61 0.64
C VAL A 75 32.60 -10.71 -0.21
N VAL A 76 31.45 -10.96 0.43
CA VAL A 76 30.15 -11.02 -0.25
C VAL A 76 29.76 -9.67 -0.83
N ALA A 77 29.97 -8.57 -0.11
CA ALA A 77 29.70 -7.21 -0.59
C ALA A 77 30.59 -6.85 -1.79
N THR A 78 31.89 -7.16 -1.74
CA THR A 78 32.82 -6.89 -2.85
C THR A 78 32.48 -7.72 -4.06
N ILE A 79 32.12 -9.01 -3.89
CA ILE A 79 31.68 -9.87 -4.99
C ILE A 79 30.41 -9.29 -5.62
N LEU A 80 29.42 -8.86 -4.82
CA LEU A 80 28.20 -8.23 -5.33
C LEU A 80 28.48 -6.92 -6.08
N TRP A 81 29.38 -6.08 -5.57
CA TRP A 81 29.77 -4.82 -6.22
C TRP A 81 30.52 -5.05 -7.54
N VAL A 82 31.48 -5.99 -7.55
CA VAL A 82 32.22 -6.37 -8.76
C VAL A 82 31.26 -6.98 -9.78
N TRP A 83 30.34 -7.84 -9.36
CA TRP A 83 29.33 -8.43 -10.25
C TRP A 83 28.38 -7.37 -10.83
N SER A 84 28.01 -6.36 -10.03
CA SER A 84 27.21 -5.22 -10.48
C SER A 84 27.94 -4.38 -11.53
N PHE A 85 29.27 -4.27 -11.43
CA PHE A 85 30.09 -3.52 -12.38
C PHE A 85 30.36 -4.29 -13.68
N LEU A 86 30.63 -5.60 -13.60
CA LEU A 86 31.01 -6.42 -14.76
C LEU A 86 29.85 -6.79 -15.69
N SER A 87 28.64 -7.10 -15.17
CA SER A 87 27.50 -7.48 -16.02
C SER A 87 26.15 -7.09 -15.40
N PRO A 88 25.63 -5.88 -15.67
CA PRO A 88 24.29 -5.49 -15.27
C PRO A 88 23.21 -6.34 -15.95
N SER A 89 23.50 -6.92 -17.12
CA SER A 89 22.57 -7.76 -17.89
C SER A 89 22.18 -9.06 -17.18
N THR A 90 23.08 -9.64 -16.38
CA THR A 90 22.80 -10.87 -15.60
C THR A 90 22.02 -10.58 -14.31
N LEU A 91 21.97 -9.31 -13.88
CA LEU A 91 21.18 -8.88 -12.72
C LEU A 91 19.68 -8.79 -13.02
N ASN A 92 19.26 -8.81 -14.29
CA ASN A 92 17.85 -8.81 -14.68
C ASN A 92 17.03 -9.92 -13.98
N PRO A 93 17.34 -11.22 -14.12
CA PRO A 93 16.57 -12.28 -13.47
C PRO A 93 16.55 -12.17 -11.93
N ILE A 94 17.67 -11.72 -11.34
CA ILE A 94 17.78 -11.51 -9.89
C ILE A 94 16.88 -10.36 -9.44
N TYR A 95 16.90 -9.23 -10.16
CA TYR A 95 16.04 -8.08 -9.90
C TYR A 95 14.56 -8.44 -9.98
N TYR A 96 14.15 -9.18 -11.03
CA TYR A 96 12.76 -9.62 -11.15
C TYR A 96 12.35 -10.54 -9.99
N THR A 97 13.22 -11.47 -9.58
CA THR A 97 12.95 -12.37 -8.45
C THR A 97 12.85 -11.59 -7.14
N TRP A 98 13.78 -10.67 -6.91
CA TRP A 98 13.80 -9.80 -5.74
C TRP A 98 12.56 -8.92 -5.67
N MET A 99 12.15 -8.32 -6.79
CA MET A 99 10.96 -7.48 -6.83
C MET A 99 9.68 -8.30 -6.62
N ARG A 100 9.60 -9.53 -7.14
CA ARG A 100 8.49 -10.45 -6.82
C ARG A 100 8.39 -10.74 -5.33
N ILE A 101 9.51 -10.97 -4.66
CA ILE A 101 9.55 -11.13 -3.20
C ILE A 101 9.07 -9.84 -2.52
N GLY A 102 9.53 -8.68 -2.98
CA GLY A 102 9.08 -7.37 -2.49
C GLY A 102 7.57 -7.17 -2.61
N LEU A 103 6.96 -7.57 -3.73
CA LEU A 103 5.51 -7.51 -3.93
C LEU A 103 4.74 -8.44 -2.98
N VAL A 104 5.22 -9.67 -2.79
CA VAL A 104 4.62 -10.61 -1.82
C VAL A 104 4.72 -10.04 -0.41
N LEU A 105 5.90 -9.50 -0.05
CA LEU A 105 6.13 -8.90 1.26
C LEU A 105 5.26 -7.67 1.47
N ALA A 106 5.05 -6.84 0.44
CA ALA A 106 4.13 -5.71 0.49
C ALA A 106 2.69 -6.17 0.74
N GLY A 107 2.25 -7.24 0.07
CA GLY A 107 0.93 -7.84 0.31
C GLY A 107 0.77 -8.38 1.74
N ILE A 108 1.82 -8.98 2.30
CA ILE A 108 1.85 -9.41 3.70
C ILE A 108 1.82 -8.20 4.65
N ASN A 109 2.64 -7.19 4.39
CA ASN A 109 2.74 -5.98 5.21
C ASN A 109 1.40 -5.26 5.33
N THR A 110 0.68 -5.08 4.21
CA THR A 110 -0.66 -4.47 4.22
C THR A 110 -1.62 -5.27 5.12
N ARG A 111 -1.62 -6.61 5.04
CA ARG A 111 -2.46 -7.47 5.90
C ARG A 111 -2.07 -7.37 7.37
N ILE A 112 -0.78 -7.31 7.68
CA ILE A 112 -0.27 -7.14 9.04
C ILE A 112 -0.71 -5.79 9.61
N ILE A 113 -0.54 -4.70 8.86
CA ILE A 113 -0.92 -3.35 9.29
C ILE A 113 -2.43 -3.29 9.52
N LEU A 114 -3.25 -3.76 8.57
CA LEU A 114 -4.70 -3.77 8.71
C LEU A 114 -5.13 -4.64 9.90
N GLY A 115 -4.53 -5.83 10.05
CA GLY A 115 -4.78 -6.72 11.18
C GLY A 115 -4.41 -6.07 12.52
N ALA A 116 -3.25 -5.43 12.61
CA ALA A 116 -2.80 -4.73 13.80
C ALA A 116 -3.75 -3.58 14.16
N VAL A 117 -4.15 -2.74 13.19
CA VAL A 117 -5.12 -1.67 13.41
C VAL A 117 -6.46 -2.23 13.90
N PHE A 118 -6.94 -3.31 13.29
CA PHE A 118 -8.16 -3.96 13.73
C PHE A 118 -8.06 -4.46 15.17
N TYR A 119 -7.01 -5.20 15.53
CA TYR A 119 -6.87 -5.77 16.87
C TYR A 119 -6.48 -4.77 17.95
N VAL A 120 -5.78 -3.69 17.61
CA VAL A 120 -5.31 -2.68 18.58
C VAL A 120 -6.30 -1.54 18.75
N MET A 121 -7.08 -1.19 17.72
CA MET A 121 -8.03 -0.07 17.78
C MET A 121 -9.48 -0.55 17.74
N ILE A 122 -9.88 -1.27 16.68
CA ILE A 122 -11.30 -1.57 16.42
C ILE A 122 -11.84 -2.61 17.41
N ALA A 123 -11.12 -3.72 17.59
CA ALA A 123 -11.50 -4.81 18.48
C ALA A 123 -11.64 -4.38 19.94
N PRO A 124 -10.67 -3.65 20.55
CA PRO A 124 -10.84 -3.18 21.93
C PRO A 124 -11.94 -2.13 22.04
N MET A 125 -12.16 -1.28 21.04
CA MET A 125 -13.30 -0.35 21.05
C MET A 125 -14.63 -1.11 21.13
N GLY A 126 -14.78 -2.19 20.36
CA GLY A 126 -15.95 -3.08 20.42
C GLY A 126 -16.06 -3.83 21.76
N ALA A 127 -14.94 -4.31 22.30
CA ALA A 127 -14.89 -4.98 23.60
C ALA A 127 -15.26 -4.04 24.75
N ILE A 128 -14.73 -2.81 24.74
CA ILE A 128 -15.08 -1.73 25.66
C ILE A 128 -16.58 -1.46 25.57
N LYS A 129 -17.13 -1.23 24.38
CA LYS A 129 -18.57 -0.99 24.20
C LYS A 129 -19.43 -2.14 24.73
N ARG A 130 -18.96 -3.39 24.59
CA ARG A 130 -19.62 -4.59 25.12
C ARG A 130 -19.53 -4.67 26.65
N LEU A 131 -18.40 -4.29 27.24
CA LEU A 131 -18.21 -4.21 28.70
C LEU A 131 -19.06 -3.09 29.33
N PHE A 132 -19.19 -1.94 28.67
CA PHE A 132 -20.01 -0.82 29.12
C PHE A 132 -21.51 -0.99 28.80
N GLY A 133 -21.96 -2.17 28.36
CA GLY A 133 -23.38 -2.51 28.21
C GLY A 133 -24.12 -1.77 27.09
N SER A 134 -23.41 -1.05 26.22
CA SER A 134 -24.03 -0.35 25.09
C SER A 134 -24.26 -1.30 23.93
N ASP A 135 -25.31 -2.12 24.02
CA ASP A 135 -25.79 -2.90 22.89
C ASP A 135 -26.56 -2.01 21.89
N ALA A 136 -25.82 -1.45 20.93
CA ALA A 136 -26.43 -0.64 19.88
C ALA A 136 -27.40 -1.43 18.98
N MET A 137 -27.39 -2.76 19.05
CA MET A 137 -28.28 -3.62 18.26
C MET A 137 -29.44 -4.19 19.09
N ARG A 138 -29.53 -3.88 20.41
CA ARG A 138 -30.58 -4.39 21.31
C ARG A 138 -30.86 -5.88 21.07
N ARG A 139 -29.80 -6.70 21.13
CA ARG A 139 -29.84 -8.16 20.90
C ARG A 139 -30.32 -8.95 22.11
N ASP A 140 -30.55 -8.28 23.24
CA ASP A 140 -31.18 -8.92 24.39
C ASP A 140 -32.61 -9.34 24.04
N LEU A 141 -32.87 -10.64 24.16
CA LEU A 141 -34.14 -11.24 23.80
C LEU A 141 -35.06 -11.16 25.01
N ASP A 142 -35.82 -10.07 25.10
CA ASP A 142 -36.84 -9.89 26.14
C ASP A 142 -38.01 -10.90 25.94
N PRO A 143 -38.19 -11.90 26.82
CA PRO A 143 -39.23 -12.92 26.68
C PRO A 143 -40.65 -12.37 26.91
N ASN A 144 -40.78 -11.16 27.46
CA ASN A 144 -42.06 -10.55 27.80
C ASN A 144 -42.65 -9.70 26.66
N VAL A 145 -41.96 -9.62 25.51
CA VAL A 145 -42.38 -8.80 24.37
C VAL A 145 -42.96 -9.68 23.26
N SER A 146 -44.19 -9.40 22.85
CA SER A 146 -44.90 -10.17 21.82
C SER A 146 -44.31 -10.02 20.41
N THR A 147 -43.57 -8.94 20.13
CA THR A 147 -42.85 -8.77 18.87
C THR A 147 -41.67 -7.79 18.98
N TYR A 148 -40.53 -8.15 18.37
CA TYR A 148 -39.36 -7.25 18.24
C TYR A 148 -39.46 -6.29 17.05
N ARG A 149 -40.57 -6.34 16.29
CA ARG A 149 -40.79 -5.44 15.15
C ARG A 149 -41.03 -4.03 15.66
N VAL A 150 -40.11 -3.12 15.34
CA VAL A 150 -40.32 -1.68 15.51
C VAL A 150 -41.28 -1.22 14.40
N PRO A 151 -42.47 -0.66 14.72
CA PRO A 151 -43.41 -0.19 13.71
C PRO A 151 -42.76 0.93 12.91
N SER A 152 -42.88 0.87 11.58
CA SER A 152 -42.40 1.94 10.72
C SER A 152 -43.22 3.20 10.99
N GLN A 153 -42.53 4.34 11.17
CA GLN A 153 -43.21 5.61 11.26
C GLN A 153 -43.87 5.92 9.91
N VAL A 154 -45.14 6.36 9.95
CA VAL A 154 -45.88 6.76 8.75
C VAL A 154 -45.19 8.00 8.17
N ARG A 155 -44.43 7.83 7.08
CA ARG A 155 -43.79 8.95 6.37
C ARG A 155 -44.86 9.88 5.84
N SER A 156 -44.77 11.16 6.18
CA SER A 156 -45.62 12.21 5.60
C SER A 156 -45.31 12.36 4.11
N ARG A 157 -46.30 12.75 3.28
CA ARG A 157 -46.10 12.96 1.83
C ARG A 157 -44.97 13.95 1.53
N VAL A 158 -44.80 14.96 2.38
CA VAL A 158 -43.74 15.97 2.31
C VAL A 158 -42.34 15.35 2.44
N SER A 159 -42.20 14.24 3.18
CA SER A 159 -40.93 13.51 3.30
C SER A 159 -40.48 12.84 1.99
N MET A 160 -41.39 12.66 1.01
CA MET A 160 -41.03 12.10 -0.31
C MET A 160 -40.49 13.17 -1.28
N GLU A 161 -40.71 14.46 -1.01
CA GLU A 161 -40.26 15.56 -1.87
C GLU A 161 -38.75 15.82 -1.72
N ARG A 162 -38.14 15.39 -0.61
CA ARG A 162 -36.68 15.46 -0.38
C ARG A 162 -36.17 14.13 0.14
N PRO A 163 -35.85 13.19 -0.77
CA PRO A 163 -35.50 11.83 -0.39
C PRO A 163 -34.07 11.66 0.17
N PHE A 164 -33.28 12.74 0.24
CA PHE A 164 -31.91 12.77 0.77
C PHE A 164 -31.68 13.99 1.65
#